data_AF-A0A9E0JSH0-F1
#
_entry.id   AF-A0A9E0JSH0-F1
#
_cell.length_a   1.000
_cell.length_b   1.000
_cell.length_c   1.000
_cell.angle_alpha   90.00
_cell.angle_beta   90.00
_cell.angle_gamma   90.00
#
_symmetry.space_group_name_H-M   'P 1'
#
loop_
_entity.id
_entity.type
_entity.pdbx_description
1 polymer ?
#
loop_
_entity_poly.entity_id
_entity_poly.type
_entity_poly.pdbx_seq_one_letter_code
_entity_poly.pdbx_strand_id
1 'polypeptide(L)'
;HAVGVSRALIGVEDDKPEAIAAIKALLPADRSIGCRVLPTRYPQGAEKMLIHSLLQREVPSGKLPADVGVVVNNVGTLAMLGELLPQRAGLIERVVTVSGPGVRQAGNYLIPLGTRIGDVLRHAGMESGEMEVILGGPMMGMSAPSLDIPVTKGMSGILVFPVGSLPERHRQPCIRCGQCIDACPMGLNPSLLGRLAGKQEYYLTARHGVLDCIECGACTLSCPSGIPLVQYHRMSKSILRQRRHS
;
A
#
# COMPACT_ATOMS: atom_id res chain seq x y z
N HIS A 1 15.30 21.33 0.33
CA HIS A 1 16.32 21.80 1.30
C HIS A 1 16.92 20.66 2.13
N ALA A 2 16.18 20.01 3.03
CA ALA A 2 16.75 19.00 3.97
C ALA A 2 17.52 17.84 3.33
N VAL A 3 17.11 17.40 2.14
CA VAL A 3 17.75 16.29 1.40
C VAL A 3 18.61 16.75 0.22
N GLY A 4 18.93 18.06 0.14
CA GLY A 4 19.81 18.60 -0.92
C GLY A 4 19.25 18.52 -2.35
N VAL A 5 17.97 18.24 -2.53
CA VAL A 5 17.36 18.15 -3.88
C VAL A 5 17.06 19.53 -4.48
N SER A 6 17.32 19.67 -5.77
CA SER A 6 17.04 20.87 -6.57
C SER A 6 15.68 20.84 -7.28
N ARG A 7 15.04 19.66 -7.37
CA ARG A 7 13.75 19.47 -8.04
C ARG A 7 12.88 18.44 -7.32
N ALA A 8 11.58 18.70 -7.25
CA ALA A 8 10.57 17.79 -6.73
C ALA A 8 9.43 17.57 -7.74
N LEU A 9 8.84 16.37 -7.72
CA LEU A 9 7.68 16.01 -8.53
C LEU A 9 6.58 15.43 -7.64
N ILE A 10 5.35 15.90 -7.84
CA ILE A 10 4.13 15.39 -7.21
C ILE A 10 3.37 14.62 -8.28
N GLY A 11 3.27 13.30 -8.12
CA GLY A 11 2.44 12.44 -8.96
C GLY A 11 1.00 12.43 -8.44
N VAL A 12 0.03 12.73 -9.30
CA VAL A 12 -1.40 12.70 -8.97
C VAL A 12 -2.13 11.89 -10.04
N GLU A 13 -2.98 10.96 -9.63
CA GLU A 13 -3.80 10.16 -10.55
C GLU A 13 -4.85 11.03 -11.27
N ASP A 14 -5.17 10.68 -12.51
CA ASP A 14 -6.05 11.44 -13.41
C ASP A 14 -7.52 11.47 -12.98
N ASP A 15 -7.94 10.55 -12.11
CA ASP A 15 -9.25 10.51 -11.47
C ASP A 15 -9.45 11.57 -10.37
N LYS A 16 -8.43 12.42 -10.09
CA LYS A 16 -8.46 13.45 -9.03
C LYS A 16 -8.28 14.87 -9.59
N PRO A 17 -9.21 15.35 -10.46
CA PRO A 17 -9.06 16.64 -11.15
C PRO A 17 -8.99 17.83 -10.19
N GLU A 18 -9.76 17.81 -9.10
CA GLU A 18 -9.76 18.88 -8.09
C GLU A 18 -8.41 18.99 -7.39
N ALA A 19 -7.81 17.86 -6.99
CA ALA A 19 -6.48 17.85 -6.37
C ALA A 19 -5.40 18.32 -7.35
N ILE A 20 -5.49 17.92 -8.63
CA ILE A 20 -4.57 18.39 -9.68
C ILE A 20 -4.65 19.91 -9.81
N ALA A 21 -5.87 20.47 -9.86
CA ALA A 21 -6.09 21.90 -9.98
C ALA A 21 -5.54 22.66 -8.75
N ALA A 22 -5.88 22.22 -7.54
CA ALA A 22 -5.42 22.83 -6.30
C ALA A 22 -3.90 22.82 -6.17
N ILE A 23 -3.24 21.69 -6.47
CA ILE A 23 -1.78 21.58 -6.43
C ILE A 23 -1.15 22.51 -7.47
N LYS A 24 -1.64 22.49 -8.72
CA LYS A 24 -1.08 23.32 -9.80
C LYS A 24 -1.16 24.81 -9.50
N ALA A 25 -2.23 25.27 -8.85
CA ALA A 25 -2.42 26.67 -8.48
C ALA A 25 -1.38 27.17 -7.46
N LEU A 26 -0.79 26.26 -6.67
CA LEU A 26 0.17 26.57 -5.61
C LEU A 26 1.64 26.29 -6.01
N LEU A 27 1.89 25.87 -7.26
CA LEU A 27 3.25 25.56 -7.69
C LEU A 27 4.10 26.83 -7.85
N PRO A 28 5.39 26.78 -7.48
CA PRO A 28 6.29 27.92 -7.64
C PRO A 28 6.59 28.19 -9.12
N ALA A 29 6.74 29.46 -9.46
CA ALA A 29 7.01 29.90 -10.84
C ALA A 29 8.35 29.41 -11.39
N ASP A 30 9.33 29.15 -10.52
CA ASP A 30 10.66 28.65 -10.86
C ASP A 30 10.69 27.17 -11.28
N ARG A 31 9.54 26.48 -11.21
CA ARG A 31 9.36 25.07 -11.56
C ARG A 31 10.25 24.10 -10.75
N SER A 32 10.75 24.54 -9.60
CA SER A 32 11.48 23.70 -8.65
C SER A 32 10.61 22.54 -8.14
N ILE A 33 9.29 22.76 -8.07
CA ILE A 33 8.28 21.74 -7.75
C ILE A 33 7.31 21.64 -8.93
N GLY A 34 7.08 20.42 -9.42
CA GLY A 34 6.14 20.15 -10.51
C GLY A 34 5.05 19.17 -10.13
N CYS A 35 3.86 19.32 -10.72
CA CYS A 35 2.80 18.32 -10.68
C CYS A 35 2.81 17.50 -11.98
N ARG A 36 2.62 16.19 -11.88
CA ARG A 36 2.51 15.25 -13.01
C ARG A 36 1.26 14.42 -12.83
N VAL A 37 0.41 14.46 -13.85
CA VAL A 37 -0.78 13.62 -13.91
C VAL A 37 -0.36 12.23 -14.36
N LEU A 38 -0.84 11.21 -13.67
CA LEU A 38 -0.55 9.81 -13.91
C LEU A 38 -1.86 9.07 -14.21
N PRO A 39 -1.84 8.04 -15.07
CA PRO A 39 -3.03 7.23 -15.30
C PRO A 39 -3.44 6.51 -14.01
N THR A 40 -4.74 6.46 -13.72
CA THR A 40 -5.30 5.69 -12.61
C THR A 40 -5.14 4.19 -12.85
N ARG A 41 -4.02 3.62 -12.43
CA ARG A 41 -3.68 2.21 -12.63
C ARG A 41 -2.99 1.63 -11.40
N TYR A 42 -3.58 0.63 -10.77
CA TYR A 42 -2.90 -0.02 -9.64
C TYR A 42 -1.67 -0.84 -10.12
N PRO A 43 -0.51 -0.79 -9.43
CA PRO A 43 -0.15 0.02 -8.25
C PRO A 43 0.76 1.22 -8.58
N GLN A 44 0.24 2.24 -9.26
CA GLN A 44 0.98 3.45 -9.66
C GLN A 44 1.67 4.16 -8.48
N GLY A 45 1.06 4.13 -7.30
CA GLY A 45 1.60 4.73 -6.07
C GLY A 45 2.74 3.95 -5.40
N ALA A 46 3.08 2.75 -5.87
CA ALA A 46 4.21 2.01 -5.34
C ALA A 46 5.52 2.71 -5.72
N GLU A 47 6.44 2.83 -4.76
CA GLU A 47 7.66 3.64 -4.87
C GLU A 47 8.46 3.38 -6.17
N LYS A 48 8.76 2.11 -6.48
CA LYS A 48 9.47 1.75 -7.71
C LYS A 48 8.69 2.09 -8.99
N MET A 49 7.36 1.94 -8.96
CA MET A 49 6.49 2.25 -10.11
C MET A 49 6.41 3.75 -10.33
N LEU A 50 6.30 4.53 -9.25
CA LEU A 50 6.23 5.98 -9.31
C LEU A 50 7.53 6.57 -9.87
N ILE A 51 8.69 6.07 -9.43
CA ILE A 51 10.01 6.47 -9.97
C ILE A 51 10.09 6.17 -11.46
N HIS A 52 9.70 4.96 -11.87
CA HIS A 52 9.71 4.58 -13.28
C HIS A 52 8.78 5.47 -14.11
N SER A 53 7.52 5.66 -13.70
CA SER A 53 6.57 6.47 -14.46
C SER A 53 6.95 7.94 -14.55
N LEU A 54 7.54 8.52 -13.50
CA LEU A 54 7.89 9.95 -13.49
C LEU A 54 9.26 10.25 -14.11
N LEU A 55 10.23 9.35 -13.95
CA LEU A 55 11.64 9.61 -14.27
C LEU A 55 12.22 8.62 -15.30
N GLN A 56 11.47 7.58 -15.69
CA GLN A 56 11.94 6.49 -16.55
C GLN A 56 13.23 5.85 -15.99
N ARG A 57 13.29 5.70 -14.66
CA ARG A 57 14.38 5.06 -13.93
C ARG A 57 13.89 3.79 -13.25
N GLU A 58 14.69 2.74 -13.33
CA GLU A 58 14.44 1.50 -12.61
C GLU A 58 15.29 1.45 -11.33
N VAL A 59 14.69 0.97 -10.24
CA VAL A 59 15.40 0.70 -8.99
C VAL A 59 15.81 -0.77 -8.99
N PRO A 60 17.12 -1.09 -9.10
CA PRO A 60 17.57 -2.47 -9.19
C PRO A 60 17.12 -3.36 -8.03
N SER A 61 17.17 -4.67 -8.23
CA SER A 61 16.87 -5.64 -7.18
C SER A 61 17.76 -5.41 -5.96
N GLY A 62 17.16 -5.44 -4.77
CA GLY A 62 17.86 -5.21 -3.50
C GLY A 62 18.40 -3.79 -3.26
N LYS A 63 18.17 -2.85 -4.18
CA LYS A 63 18.56 -1.44 -4.03
C LYS A 63 17.39 -0.57 -3.54
N LEU A 64 17.75 0.54 -2.93
CA LEU A 64 16.84 1.58 -2.47
C LEU A 64 16.74 2.70 -3.51
N PRO A 65 15.66 3.49 -3.52
CA PRO A 65 15.57 4.65 -4.40
C PRO A 65 16.69 5.67 -4.25
N ALA A 66 17.25 5.78 -3.05
CA ALA A 66 18.42 6.63 -2.80
C ALA A 66 19.63 6.20 -3.66
N ASP A 67 19.77 4.91 -3.97
CA ASP A 67 20.84 4.38 -4.83
C ASP A 67 20.70 4.85 -6.29
N VAL A 68 19.51 5.31 -6.70
CA VAL A 68 19.25 5.91 -8.02
C VAL A 68 19.02 7.43 -7.94
N GLY A 69 19.40 8.02 -6.80
CA GLY A 69 19.33 9.46 -6.56
C GLY A 69 17.91 10.01 -6.41
N VAL A 70 16.98 9.21 -5.90
CA VAL A 70 15.58 9.61 -5.72
C VAL A 70 15.14 9.36 -4.28
N VAL A 71 14.41 10.32 -3.72
CA VAL A 71 13.70 10.15 -2.45
C VAL A 71 12.22 10.23 -2.72
N VAL A 72 11.46 9.20 -2.35
CA VAL A 72 10.01 9.17 -2.48
C VAL A 72 9.40 9.27 -1.10
N ASN A 73 8.42 10.14 -0.95
CA ASN A 73 7.69 10.31 0.31
C ASN A 73 6.19 10.28 0.06
N ASN A 74 5.45 9.73 1.02
CA ASN A 74 4.00 9.82 1.02
C ASN A 74 3.56 11.29 1.21
N VAL A 75 2.50 11.68 0.52
CA VAL A 75 1.96 13.05 0.58
C VAL A 75 1.54 13.45 2.00
N GLY A 76 0.94 12.53 2.77
CA GLY A 76 0.55 12.77 4.15
C GLY A 76 1.77 13.00 5.06
N THR A 77 2.87 12.29 4.81
CA THR A 77 4.14 12.53 5.53
C THR A 77 4.67 13.93 5.23
N LEU A 78 4.72 14.34 3.97
CA LEU A 78 5.21 15.67 3.59
C LEU A 78 4.33 16.79 4.13
N ALA A 79 3.00 16.62 4.08
CA ALA A 79 2.04 17.58 4.63
C ALA A 79 2.27 17.77 6.14
N MET A 80 2.35 16.68 6.90
CA MET A 80 2.59 16.73 8.35
C MET A 80 3.96 17.31 8.70
N LEU A 81 5.01 17.03 7.91
CA LEU A 81 6.31 17.65 8.12
C LEU A 81 6.25 19.17 7.92
N GLY A 82 5.55 19.63 6.89
CA GLY A 82 5.36 21.05 6.62
C GLY A 82 4.58 21.78 7.73
N GLU A 83 3.60 21.10 8.32
CA GLU A 83 2.76 21.65 9.38
C GLU A 83 3.44 21.63 10.76
N LEU A 84 4.04 20.50 11.14
CA LEU A 84 4.48 20.26 12.52
C LEU A 84 5.91 20.77 12.79
N LEU A 85 6.82 20.73 11.81
CA LEU A 85 8.21 21.14 12.03
C LEU A 85 8.37 22.61 12.42
N PRO A 86 7.70 23.58 11.76
CA PRO A 86 7.78 24.99 12.17
C PRO A 86 7.28 25.22 13.60
N GLN A 87 6.32 24.40 14.04
CA GLN A 87 5.72 24.45 15.37
C GLN A 87 6.51 23.67 16.43
N ARG A 88 7.57 22.95 16.03
CA ARG A 88 8.33 22.02 16.90
C ARG A 88 7.44 20.97 17.56
N ALA A 89 6.37 20.59 16.87
CA ALA A 89 5.40 19.62 17.36
C ALA A 89 5.73 18.20 16.89
N GLY A 90 5.32 17.21 17.69
CA GLY A 90 5.34 15.80 17.30
C GLY A 90 4.06 15.39 16.58
N LEU A 91 4.12 14.32 15.80
CA LEU A 91 2.92 13.72 15.20
C LEU A 91 2.12 13.00 16.30
N ILE A 92 1.03 13.61 16.75
CA ILE A 92 0.13 13.06 17.78
C ILE A 92 -1.18 12.52 17.20
N GLU A 93 -1.52 12.90 15.97
CA GLU A 93 -2.70 12.48 15.26
C GLU A 93 -2.42 12.36 13.77
N ARG A 94 -3.27 11.63 13.04
CA ARG A 94 -3.16 11.54 11.59
C ARG A 94 -4.51 11.34 10.93
N VAL A 95 -4.59 11.68 9.65
CA VAL A 95 -5.73 11.34 8.83
C VAL A 95 -5.75 9.84 8.53
N VAL A 96 -6.89 9.22 8.79
CA VAL A 96 -7.21 7.81 8.53
C VAL A 96 -8.54 7.74 7.78
N THR A 97 -8.56 7.06 6.64
CA THR A 97 -9.80 6.81 5.89
C THR A 97 -10.56 5.64 6.52
N VAL A 98 -11.77 5.88 7.03
CA VAL A 98 -12.67 4.83 7.50
C VAL A 98 -13.76 4.63 6.46
N SER A 99 -13.91 3.41 5.95
CA SER A 99 -14.85 3.13 4.85
C SER A 99 -15.33 1.67 4.86
N GLY A 100 -16.15 1.32 3.88
CA GLY A 100 -16.76 0.00 3.73
C GLY A 100 -18.23 -0.03 4.18
N PRO A 101 -18.98 -1.07 3.77
CA PRO A 101 -20.42 -1.17 4.03
C PRO A 101 -20.76 -1.37 5.51
N GLY A 102 -19.81 -1.77 6.36
CA GLY A 102 -20.06 -1.97 7.80
C GLY A 102 -20.04 -0.70 8.64
N VAL A 103 -19.88 0.49 8.05
CA VAL A 103 -19.90 1.79 8.75
C VAL A 103 -20.90 2.75 8.12
N ARG A 104 -21.63 3.48 8.97
CA ARG A 104 -22.63 4.47 8.52
C ARG A 104 -22.02 5.78 8.07
N GLN A 105 -20.90 6.17 8.67
CA GLN A 105 -20.20 7.41 8.35
C GLN A 105 -18.82 7.05 7.78
N ALA A 106 -18.77 6.81 6.47
CA ALA A 106 -17.51 6.68 5.76
C ALA A 106 -16.88 8.08 5.57
N GLY A 107 -15.57 8.19 5.77
CA GLY A 107 -14.90 9.48 5.68
C GLY A 107 -13.42 9.44 6.06
N ASN A 108 -12.79 10.60 5.98
CA ASN A 108 -11.43 10.81 6.44
C ASN A 108 -11.48 11.46 7.82
N TYR A 109 -10.90 10.80 8.81
CA TYR A 109 -10.92 11.24 10.21
C TYR A 109 -9.53 11.63 10.66
N LEU A 110 -9.41 12.74 11.37
CA LEU A 110 -8.21 13.09 12.12
C LEU A 110 -8.26 12.36 13.46
N ILE A 111 -7.37 11.39 13.65
CA ILE A 111 -7.42 10.46 14.78
C ILE A 111 -6.14 10.54 15.59
N PRO A 112 -6.22 10.74 16.93
CA PRO A 112 -5.06 10.64 17.81
C PRO A 112 -4.41 9.25 17.73
N LEU A 113 -3.09 9.23 17.65
CA LEU A 113 -2.32 7.99 17.72
C LEU A 113 -2.55 7.32 19.08
N GLY A 114 -2.72 6.00 19.08
CA GLY A 114 -3.07 5.25 20.28
C GLY A 114 -4.58 5.04 20.47
N THR A 115 -5.44 5.78 19.77
CA THR A 115 -6.90 5.55 19.82
C THR A 115 -7.22 4.12 19.41
N ARG A 116 -8.02 3.40 20.20
CA ARG A 116 -8.42 2.04 19.85
C ARG A 116 -9.29 2.05 18.59
N ILE A 117 -9.07 1.06 17.72
CA ILE A 117 -9.86 0.91 16.49
C ILE A 117 -11.35 0.80 16.80
N GLY A 118 -11.73 0.05 17.85
CA GLY A 118 -13.13 -0.07 18.26
C GLY A 118 -13.79 1.27 18.61
N ASP A 119 -13.06 2.21 19.21
CA ASP A 119 -13.58 3.54 19.54
C ASP A 119 -13.77 4.38 18.27
N VAL A 120 -12.84 4.29 17.31
CA VAL A 120 -12.97 4.91 15.98
C VAL A 120 -14.19 4.38 15.24
N LEU A 121 -14.36 3.05 15.21
CA LEU A 121 -15.45 2.40 14.49
C LEU A 121 -16.81 2.70 15.14
N ARG A 122 -16.87 2.80 16.47
CA ARG A 122 -18.07 3.26 17.19
C ARG A 122 -18.43 4.69 16.77
N HIS A 123 -17.45 5.58 16.68
CA HIS A 123 -17.66 6.95 16.21
C HIS A 123 -18.14 6.99 14.75
N ALA A 124 -17.54 6.19 13.86
CA ALA A 124 -17.98 6.04 12.46
C ALA A 124 -19.35 5.32 12.32
N GLY A 125 -19.95 4.91 13.44
CA GLY A 125 -21.26 4.27 13.48
C GLY A 125 -21.24 2.87 12.89
N MET A 126 -20.25 2.05 13.24
CA MET A 126 -20.18 0.63 12.87
C MET A 126 -21.50 -0.08 13.16
N GLU A 127 -21.97 -0.85 12.18
CA GLU A 127 -23.22 -1.60 12.29
C GLU A 127 -23.07 -2.79 13.25
N SER A 128 -24.21 -3.26 13.76
CA SER A 128 -24.27 -4.49 14.55
C SER A 128 -24.11 -5.73 13.67
N GLY A 129 -23.44 -6.75 14.17
CA GLY A 129 -23.25 -8.02 13.47
C GLY A 129 -21.78 -8.42 13.42
N GLU A 130 -21.50 -9.54 12.76
CA GLU A 130 -20.12 -9.98 12.54
C GLU A 130 -19.50 -9.15 11.41
N MET A 131 -18.42 -8.43 11.75
CA MET A 131 -17.71 -7.53 10.84
C MET A 131 -16.26 -7.99 10.69
N GLU A 132 -15.79 -8.04 9.45
CA GLU A 132 -14.37 -8.13 9.12
C GLU A 132 -13.79 -6.71 8.99
N VAL A 133 -12.74 -6.45 9.77
CA VAL A 133 -12.03 -5.16 9.75
C VAL A 133 -10.68 -5.33 9.09
N ILE A 134 -10.40 -4.57 8.04
CA ILE A 134 -9.14 -4.60 7.30
C ILE A 134 -8.39 -3.29 7.54
N LEU A 135 -7.15 -3.42 8.03
CA LEU A 135 -6.26 -2.29 8.28
C LEU A 135 -5.43 -1.99 7.03
N GLY A 136 -5.53 -0.77 6.52
CA GLY A 136 -4.89 -0.33 5.27
C GLY A 136 -5.89 -0.27 4.10
N GLY A 137 -5.42 -0.64 2.91
CA GLY A 137 -6.24 -0.67 1.70
C GLY A 137 -6.80 -2.07 1.38
N PRO A 138 -7.74 -2.20 0.44
CA PRO A 138 -8.42 -3.47 0.16
C PRO A 138 -7.48 -4.55 -0.40
N MET A 139 -6.37 -4.13 -1.03
CA MET A 139 -5.41 -5.04 -1.67
C MET A 139 -4.27 -5.48 -0.75
N MET A 140 -3.72 -4.52 0.01
CA MET A 140 -2.52 -4.73 0.82
C MET A 140 -2.84 -4.88 2.31
N GLY A 141 -4.07 -4.54 2.72
CA GLY A 141 -4.46 -4.52 4.11
C GLY A 141 -4.41 -5.90 4.77
N MET A 142 -4.47 -5.88 6.09
CA MET A 142 -4.48 -7.07 6.93
C MET A 142 -5.73 -7.08 7.77
N SER A 143 -6.32 -8.26 7.96
CA SER A 143 -7.42 -8.43 8.89
C SER A 143 -6.96 -8.04 10.30
N ALA A 144 -7.78 -7.25 11.00
CA ALA A 144 -7.50 -6.80 12.34
C ALA A 144 -7.64 -7.99 13.31
N PRO A 145 -6.61 -8.31 14.11
CA PRO A 145 -6.69 -9.42 15.07
C PRO A 145 -7.62 -9.11 16.26
N SER A 146 -7.86 -7.83 16.54
CA SER A 146 -8.76 -7.34 17.58
C SER A 146 -9.09 -5.87 17.31
N LEU A 147 -10.22 -5.40 17.85
CA LEU A 147 -10.60 -3.98 17.83
C LEU A 147 -9.90 -3.15 18.93
N ASP A 148 -9.24 -3.81 19.88
CA ASP A 148 -8.52 -3.16 21.00
C ASP A 148 -7.12 -2.65 20.62
N ILE A 149 -6.67 -2.92 19.40
CA ILE A 149 -5.37 -2.44 18.94
C ILE A 149 -5.42 -0.93 18.65
N PRO A 150 -4.29 -0.22 18.81
CA PRO A 150 -4.24 1.21 18.60
C PRO A 150 -4.12 1.59 17.12
N VAL A 151 -4.67 2.75 16.77
CA VAL A 151 -4.31 3.50 15.57
C VAL A 151 -2.83 3.88 15.66
N THR A 152 -2.05 3.50 14.64
CA THR A 152 -0.62 3.78 14.59
C THR A 152 -0.26 4.73 13.45
N LYS A 153 0.95 5.30 13.50
CA LYS A 153 1.47 6.20 12.45
C LYS A 153 1.49 5.57 11.05
N GLY A 154 1.48 4.25 10.94
CA GLY A 154 1.50 3.54 9.65
C GLY A 154 0.11 3.26 9.07
N MET A 155 -0.96 3.51 9.82
CA MET A 155 -2.31 3.14 9.42
C MET A 155 -2.97 4.26 8.62
N SER A 156 -3.17 4.08 7.33
CA SER A 156 -3.81 5.08 6.46
C SER A 156 -5.31 4.84 6.25
N GLY A 157 -5.80 3.65 6.54
CA GLY A 157 -7.22 3.33 6.37
C GLY A 157 -7.68 2.17 7.24
N ILE A 158 -9.00 2.12 7.45
CA ILE A 158 -9.74 1.06 8.13
C ILE A 158 -10.96 0.76 7.25
N LEU A 159 -11.05 -0.46 6.75
CA LEU A 159 -12.20 -0.90 5.96
C LEU A 159 -13.03 -1.89 6.76
N VAL A 160 -14.34 -1.74 6.76
CA VAL A 160 -15.26 -2.59 7.53
C VAL A 160 -16.27 -3.23 6.59
N PHE A 161 -16.32 -4.56 6.61
CA PHE A 161 -17.20 -5.36 5.78
C PHE A 161 -18.01 -6.32 6.65
N PRO A 162 -19.32 -6.49 6.43
CA PRO A 162 -20.05 -7.62 6.99
C PRO A 162 -19.38 -8.93 6.59
N VAL A 163 -19.27 -9.87 7.53
CA VAL A 163 -18.75 -11.21 7.22
C VAL A 163 -19.60 -11.84 6.10
N GLY A 164 -18.92 -12.39 5.09
CA GLY A 164 -19.57 -12.97 3.91
C GLY A 164 -19.95 -11.97 2.80
N SER A 165 -19.78 -10.65 2.99
CA SER A 165 -20.04 -9.67 1.92
C SER A 165 -18.95 -9.64 0.85
N LEU A 166 -17.76 -10.15 1.17
CA LEU A 166 -16.66 -10.26 0.21
C LEU A 166 -16.86 -11.53 -0.62
N PRO A 167 -16.59 -11.49 -1.95
CA PRO A 167 -16.73 -12.66 -2.81
C PRO A 167 -15.94 -13.84 -2.26
N GLU A 168 -16.63 -14.96 -2.01
CA GLU A 168 -16.00 -16.16 -1.49
C GLU A 168 -15.07 -16.75 -2.56
N ARG A 169 -13.77 -16.54 -2.37
CA ARG A 169 -12.75 -17.06 -3.26
C ARG A 169 -12.49 -18.52 -2.92
N HIS A 170 -13.29 -19.39 -3.52
CA HIS A 170 -13.07 -20.82 -3.45
C HIS A 170 -11.70 -21.14 -4.03
N ARG A 171 -10.78 -21.59 -3.16
CA ARG A 171 -9.44 -21.95 -3.58
C ARG A 171 -9.50 -23.22 -4.42
N GLN A 172 -9.22 -23.07 -5.71
CA GLN A 172 -9.12 -24.17 -6.66
C GLN A 172 -7.65 -24.42 -7.03
N PRO A 173 -7.32 -25.61 -7.57
CA PRO A 173 -6.01 -25.86 -8.15
C PRO A 173 -5.66 -24.85 -9.25
N CYS A 174 -4.37 -24.54 -9.38
CA CYS A 174 -3.88 -23.62 -10.40
C CYS A 174 -4.12 -24.20 -11.80
N ILE A 175 -4.88 -23.49 -12.63
CA ILE A 175 -5.16 -23.86 -14.04
C ILE A 175 -4.11 -23.34 -15.03
N ARG A 176 -3.03 -22.72 -14.54
CA ARG A 176 -1.91 -22.18 -15.34
C ARG A 176 -2.32 -21.17 -16.43
N CYS A 177 -3.34 -20.36 -16.14
CA CYS A 177 -3.89 -19.36 -17.08
C CYS A 177 -3.01 -18.14 -17.37
N GLY A 178 -1.89 -17.94 -16.66
CA GLY A 178 -0.98 -16.80 -16.89
C GLY A 178 -1.42 -15.45 -16.31
N GLN A 179 -2.69 -15.25 -15.96
CA GLN A 179 -3.22 -13.93 -15.51
C GLN A 179 -2.48 -13.29 -14.33
N CYS A 180 -1.90 -14.09 -13.42
CA CYS A 180 -1.11 -13.57 -12.32
C CYS A 180 0.27 -13.02 -12.76
N ILE A 181 0.82 -13.52 -13.88
CA ILE A 181 2.06 -13.06 -14.50
C ILE A 181 1.78 -11.71 -15.16
N ASP A 182 0.72 -11.64 -15.99
CA ASP A 182 0.32 -10.42 -16.68
C ASP A 182 -0.04 -9.29 -15.71
N ALA A 183 -0.65 -9.63 -14.57
CA ALA A 183 -1.00 -8.66 -13.54
C ALA A 183 0.20 -8.23 -12.67
N CYS A 184 1.37 -8.86 -12.79
CA CYS A 184 2.51 -8.56 -11.92
C CYS A 184 3.25 -7.30 -12.39
N PRO A 185 3.21 -6.19 -11.64
CA PRO A 185 3.88 -4.95 -12.04
C PRO A 185 5.41 -5.06 -11.98
N MET A 186 5.95 -6.06 -11.27
CA MET A 186 7.38 -6.31 -11.13
C MET A 186 7.91 -7.32 -12.15
N GLY A 187 7.07 -7.81 -13.08
CA GLY A 187 7.46 -8.82 -14.07
C GLY A 187 7.86 -10.18 -13.47
N LEU A 188 7.45 -10.47 -12.23
CA LEU A 188 7.71 -11.76 -11.58
C LEU A 188 6.78 -12.84 -12.12
N ASN A 189 7.04 -14.10 -11.76
CA ASN A 189 6.11 -15.21 -11.96
C ASN A 189 5.44 -15.62 -10.62
N PRO A 190 4.29 -15.02 -10.24
CA PRO A 190 3.65 -15.30 -8.96
C PRO A 190 3.21 -16.74 -8.80
N SER A 191 2.75 -17.38 -9.88
CA SER A 191 2.33 -18.79 -9.83
C SER A 191 3.47 -19.74 -9.46
N LEU A 192 4.66 -19.52 -10.03
CA LEU A 192 5.86 -20.28 -9.70
C LEU A 192 6.28 -20.03 -8.25
N LEU A 193 6.36 -18.75 -7.85
CA LEU A 193 6.73 -18.35 -6.49
C LEU A 193 5.76 -18.93 -5.45
N GLY A 194 4.46 -18.89 -5.71
CA GLY A 194 3.43 -19.44 -4.84
C GLY A 194 3.53 -20.96 -4.72
N ARG A 195 3.81 -21.66 -5.81
CA ARG A 195 4.02 -23.12 -5.82
C ARG A 195 5.26 -23.53 -5.02
N LEU A 196 6.38 -22.81 -5.19
CA LEU A 196 7.61 -23.07 -4.43
C LEU A 196 7.40 -22.79 -2.94
N ALA A 197 6.76 -21.66 -2.61
CA ALA A 197 6.41 -21.30 -1.24
C ALA A 197 5.51 -22.35 -0.57
N GLY A 198 4.51 -22.88 -1.30
CA GLY A 198 3.63 -23.94 -0.81
C GLY A 198 4.35 -25.27 -0.54
N LYS A 199 5.50 -25.50 -1.20
CA LYS A 199 6.40 -26.62 -0.94
C LYS A 199 7.49 -26.31 0.09
N GLN A 200 7.45 -25.13 0.71
CA GLN A 200 8.47 -24.63 1.65
C GLN A 200 9.88 -24.48 1.02
N GLU A 201 9.96 -24.39 -0.31
CA GLU A 201 11.20 -24.22 -1.08
C GLU A 201 11.67 -22.75 -1.06
N TYR A 202 11.86 -22.17 0.12
CA TYR A 202 12.05 -20.73 0.29
C TYR A 202 13.34 -20.19 -0.36
N TYR A 203 14.41 -20.98 -0.38
CA TYR A 203 15.66 -20.59 -1.04
C TYR A 203 15.50 -20.49 -2.57
N LEU A 204 14.83 -21.48 -3.17
CA LEU A 204 14.47 -21.42 -4.60
C LEU A 204 13.51 -20.26 -4.87
N THR A 205 12.55 -20.02 -3.97
CA THR A 205 11.62 -18.88 -4.06
C THR A 205 12.39 -17.55 -4.06
N ALA A 206 13.46 -17.42 -3.26
CA ALA A 206 14.36 -16.28 -3.28
C ALA A 206 15.13 -16.14 -4.60
N ARG A 207 15.69 -17.25 -5.13
CA ARG A 207 16.39 -17.26 -6.43
C ARG A 207 15.50 -16.84 -7.60
N HIS A 208 14.19 -17.03 -7.48
CA HIS A 208 13.19 -16.60 -8.46
C HIS A 208 12.64 -15.18 -8.21
N GLY A 209 13.27 -14.40 -7.33
CA GLY A 209 12.99 -12.96 -7.20
C GLY A 209 11.86 -12.60 -6.22
N VAL A 210 11.46 -13.49 -5.29
CA VAL A 210 10.40 -13.14 -4.31
C VAL A 210 10.72 -11.90 -3.49
N LEU A 211 12.01 -11.60 -3.29
CA LEU A 211 12.45 -10.41 -2.55
C LEU A 211 12.09 -9.10 -3.26
N ASP A 212 11.93 -9.14 -4.59
CA ASP A 212 11.51 -7.99 -5.41
C ASP A 212 9.98 -7.80 -5.45
N CYS A 213 9.21 -8.78 -4.97
CA CYS A 213 7.76 -8.65 -4.91
C CYS A 213 7.38 -7.44 -4.03
N ILE A 214 6.55 -6.53 -4.50
CA ILE A 214 6.11 -5.36 -3.70
C ILE A 214 4.86 -5.64 -2.83
N GLU A 215 4.42 -6.90 -2.76
CA GLU A 215 3.29 -7.33 -1.91
C GLU A 215 1.96 -6.61 -2.21
N CYS A 216 1.78 -6.17 -3.46
CA CYS A 216 0.62 -5.40 -3.93
C CYS A 216 -0.67 -6.21 -4.07
N GLY A 217 -0.62 -7.54 -4.07
CA GLY A 217 -1.83 -8.37 -4.15
C GLY A 217 -2.51 -8.45 -5.52
N ALA A 218 -2.02 -7.74 -6.55
CA ALA A 218 -2.59 -7.79 -7.90
C ALA A 218 -2.71 -9.22 -8.46
N CYS A 219 -1.70 -10.07 -8.19
CA CYS A 219 -1.69 -11.47 -8.59
C CYS A 219 -2.73 -12.33 -7.87
N THR A 220 -3.02 -12.04 -6.60
CA THR A 220 -4.10 -12.69 -5.86
C THR A 220 -5.43 -12.24 -6.44
N LEU A 221 -5.61 -10.93 -6.64
CA LEU A 221 -6.86 -10.38 -7.16
C LEU A 221 -7.22 -10.97 -8.53
N SER A 222 -6.26 -11.05 -9.45
CA SER A 222 -6.46 -11.54 -10.81
C SER A 222 -6.57 -13.06 -10.93
N CYS A 223 -6.28 -13.84 -9.87
CA CYS A 223 -6.28 -15.30 -9.97
C CYS A 223 -7.72 -15.85 -10.01
N PRO A 224 -8.15 -16.52 -11.10
CA PRO A 224 -9.50 -17.08 -11.20
C PRO A 224 -9.68 -18.30 -10.30
N SER A 225 -8.58 -18.98 -9.95
CA SER A 225 -8.56 -20.11 -9.01
C SER A 225 -8.56 -19.68 -7.54
N GLY A 226 -8.67 -18.38 -7.23
CA GLY A 226 -8.74 -17.88 -5.85
C GLY A 226 -7.48 -18.14 -5.01
N ILE A 227 -6.32 -18.36 -5.64
CA ILE A 227 -5.09 -18.71 -4.92
C ILE A 227 -4.52 -17.46 -4.21
N PRO A 228 -4.24 -17.52 -2.89
CA PRO A 228 -3.72 -16.39 -2.12
C PRO A 228 -2.20 -16.20 -2.34
N LEU A 229 -1.80 -15.87 -3.57
CA LEU A 229 -0.40 -15.80 -4.00
C LEU A 229 0.40 -14.78 -3.18
N VAL A 230 -0.13 -13.57 -2.96
CA VAL A 230 0.57 -12.53 -2.18
C VAL A 230 0.82 -12.97 -0.74
N GLN A 231 -0.10 -13.71 -0.12
CA GLN A 231 0.06 -14.25 1.22
C GLN A 231 1.23 -15.25 1.26
N TYR A 232 1.36 -16.13 0.26
CA TYR A 232 2.52 -17.01 0.15
C TYR A 232 3.84 -16.26 -0.02
N HIS A 233 3.84 -15.15 -0.78
CA HIS A 233 5.03 -14.33 -0.97
C HIS A 233 5.43 -13.61 0.33
N ARG A 234 4.45 -13.03 1.05
CA ARG A 234 4.65 -12.42 2.37
C ARG A 234 5.24 -13.41 3.37
N MET A 235 4.67 -14.61 3.44
CA MET A 235 5.18 -15.69 4.28
C MET A 235 6.63 -16.05 3.92
N SER A 236 6.91 -16.25 2.63
CA SER A 236 8.26 -16.61 2.15
C SER A 236 9.29 -15.54 2.54
N LYS A 237 8.96 -14.26 2.36
CA LYS A 237 9.82 -13.15 2.76
C LYS A 237 10.04 -13.08 4.26
N SER A 238 9.00 -13.28 5.06
CA SER A 238 9.09 -13.30 6.52
C SER A 238 10.09 -14.36 6.98
N ILE A 239 9.97 -15.58 6.46
CA ILE A 239 10.87 -16.70 6.79
C ILE A 239 12.31 -16.42 6.33
N LEU A 240 12.49 -15.89 5.13
CA LEU A 240 13.82 -15.53 4.62
C LEU A 240 14.48 -14.43 5.46
N ARG A 241 13.71 -13.47 5.99
CA ARG A 241 14.23 -12.44 6.90
C ARG A 241 14.66 -13.03 8.24
N GLN A 242 13.83 -13.89 8.85
CA GLN A 242 14.17 -14.56 10.10
C GLN A 242 15.47 -15.38 9.99
N ARG A 243 15.63 -16.13 8.89
CA ARG A 243 16.83 -16.95 8.63
C ARG A 243 18.10 -16.15 8.32
N ARG A 244 18.00 -14.86 7.95
CA ARG A 244 19.18 -13.99 7.77
C ARG A 244 19.69 -13.41 9.08
N HIS A 245 18.89 -13.49 10.15
CA HIS A 245 19.23 -13.02 11.49
C HIS A 245 19.56 -14.18 12.45
N SER A 246 19.60 -15.42 11.95
CA SER A 246 20.09 -16.62 12.66
C SER A 246 21.44 -17.01 12.09
#